data_AF-A0A944H132-F1
#
_entry.id   AF-A0A944H132-F1
#
_cell.length_a   1.000
_cell.length_b   1.000
_cell.length_c   1.000
_cell.angle_alpha   90.00
_cell.angle_beta   90.00
_cell.angle_gamma   90.00
#
_symmetry.space_group_name_H-M   'P 1'
#
loop_
_entity.id
_entity.type
_entity.pdbx_description
1 polymer ?
#
loop_
_entity_poly.entity_id
_entity_poly.type
_entity_poly.pdbx_seq_one_letter_code
_entity_poly.pdbx_strand_id
1 'polypeptide(L)'
;MEQQKLVQSGERPTSLTVDIDGSLLPFDKFRKAQEELANILHEVDQNLGEKKRPSVNWVVSSVTSGSVHLTIQGIATERVAMAAIAEVVTTVEKGIATLEEHPQRPPFFSDRALESAKCLASLIGKDISTIRVGANSKRVNLTQHLVANVDELIGARYKSFGSVEGVLNAIDLSQKPLFRIYDLLTGKGVKCHFMPGLIDEIKDALGKRVSVYGLIRSREDGQKVSVEVEDMEVFPNETELPSIKDIIGILGGKD
;
A
#
# COMPACT_ATOMS: atom_id res chain seq x y z
N MET A 1 -9.64 42.07 10.93
CA MET A 1 -10.82 42.12 10.05
C MET A 1 -10.29 42.43 8.66
N GLU A 2 -10.77 41.74 7.63
CA GLU A 2 -10.15 41.52 6.30
C GLU A 2 -9.13 40.38 6.25
N GLN A 3 -9.65 39.16 6.10
CA GLN A 3 -9.23 38.21 5.07
C GLN A 3 -10.37 37.20 4.87
N GLN A 4 -11.49 37.73 4.36
CA GLN A 4 -12.59 36.95 3.82
C GLN A 4 -12.91 37.56 2.45
N LYS A 5 -12.27 37.03 1.40
CA LYS A 5 -12.75 36.98 0.01
C LYS A 5 -11.61 36.53 -0.90
N LEU A 6 -11.65 35.27 -1.32
CA LEU A 6 -11.69 34.84 -2.72
C LEU A 6 -11.72 33.31 -2.72
N VAL A 7 -12.91 32.73 -2.51
CA VAL A 7 -13.17 31.38 -3.05
C VAL A 7 -13.60 31.63 -4.49
N GLN A 8 -12.64 31.59 -5.42
CA GLN A 8 -12.97 31.56 -6.84
C GLN A 8 -13.41 30.14 -7.21
N SER A 9 -14.70 30.03 -7.47
CA SER A 9 -15.33 28.93 -8.21
C SER A 9 -14.61 28.73 -9.55
N GLY A 10 -13.84 27.65 -9.68
CA GLY A 10 -13.23 27.21 -10.94
C GLY A 10 -11.79 26.72 -10.85
N GLU A 11 -11.10 26.98 -9.73
CA GLU A 11 -9.71 26.56 -9.56
C GLU A 11 -9.63 25.07 -9.17
N ARG A 12 -8.86 24.27 -9.91
CA ARG A 12 -8.67 22.86 -9.58
C ARG A 12 -7.96 22.79 -8.21
N PRO A 13 -8.39 21.93 -7.28
CA PRO A 13 -7.85 21.94 -5.94
C PRO A 13 -6.38 21.55 -5.94
N THR A 14 -5.51 22.43 -5.45
CA THR A 14 -4.06 22.17 -5.31
C THR A 14 -3.66 21.80 -3.89
N SER A 15 -4.64 21.73 -2.99
CA SER A 15 -4.46 21.39 -1.58
C SER A 15 -5.48 20.36 -1.12
N LEU A 16 -5.04 19.52 -0.19
CA LEU A 16 -5.85 18.53 0.49
C LEU A 16 -5.80 18.83 1.99
N THR A 17 -6.94 18.75 2.64
CA THR A 17 -7.09 19.02 4.07
C THR A 17 -7.53 17.76 4.79
N VAL A 18 -6.97 17.56 5.99
CA VAL A 18 -7.45 16.59 6.96
C VAL A 18 -7.87 17.32 8.24
N ASP A 19 -9.13 17.15 8.61
CA ASP A 19 -9.68 17.60 9.88
C ASP A 19 -9.71 16.43 10.86
N ILE A 20 -9.11 16.61 12.03
CA ILE A 20 -9.08 15.63 13.11
C ILE A 20 -9.68 16.30 14.35
N ASP A 21 -10.83 15.83 14.79
CA ASP A 21 -11.46 16.27 16.04
C ASP A 21 -11.37 15.17 17.10
N GLY A 22 -11.21 15.58 18.35
CA GLY A 22 -11.09 14.68 19.49
C GLY A 22 -10.97 15.44 20.81
N SER A 23 -11.19 14.74 21.92
CA SER A 23 -11.04 15.33 23.26
C SER A 23 -9.57 15.52 23.64
N LEU A 24 -8.73 14.61 23.14
CA LEU A 24 -7.28 14.64 23.23
C LEU A 24 -6.75 14.11 21.91
N LEU A 25 -5.75 14.78 21.33
CA LEU A 25 -5.06 14.27 20.15
C LEU A 25 -3.67 13.78 20.56
N PRO A 26 -3.46 12.47 20.75
CA PRO A 26 -2.14 11.93 21.04
C PRO A 26 -1.16 12.25 19.92
N PHE A 27 0.06 12.69 20.28
CA PHE A 27 1.10 13.04 19.31
C PHE A 27 1.40 11.90 18.33
N ASP A 28 1.47 10.65 18.82
CA ASP A 28 1.72 9.49 17.96
C ASP A 28 0.60 9.24 16.94
N LYS A 29 -0.66 9.45 17.33
CA LYS A 29 -1.79 9.31 16.39
C LYS A 29 -1.79 10.44 15.37
N PHE A 30 -1.42 11.66 15.77
CA PHE A 30 -1.28 12.78 14.85
C PHE A 30 -0.15 12.54 13.83
N ARG A 31 1.02 12.10 14.29
CA ARG A 31 2.14 11.71 13.42
C ARG A 31 1.71 10.61 12.45
N LYS A 32 1.03 9.58 12.96
CA LYS A 32 0.51 8.48 12.13
C LYS A 32 -0.46 8.98 11.07
N ALA A 33 -1.37 9.89 11.42
CA ALA A 33 -2.30 10.48 10.45
C ALA A 33 -1.58 11.22 9.31
N GLN A 34 -0.53 12.00 9.64
CA GLN A 34 0.29 12.68 8.64
C GLN A 34 1.03 11.69 7.73
N GLU A 35 1.60 10.63 8.31
CA GLU A 35 2.30 9.59 7.57
C GLU A 35 1.38 8.87 6.58
N GLU A 36 0.18 8.48 7.02
CA GLU A 36 -0.76 7.79 6.14
C GLU A 36 -1.31 8.69 5.04
N LEU A 37 -1.57 9.97 5.35
CA LEU A 37 -1.97 10.95 4.34
C LEU A 37 -0.88 11.13 3.28
N ALA A 38 0.38 11.27 3.70
CA ALA A 38 1.51 11.38 2.78
C ALA A 38 1.68 10.12 1.92
N ASN A 39 1.51 8.93 2.51
CA ASN A 39 1.54 7.67 1.76
C ASN A 39 0.48 7.64 0.66
N ILE A 40 -0.76 8.02 0.95
CA ILE A 40 -1.85 8.05 -0.05
C ILE A 40 -1.50 8.99 -1.21
N LEU A 41 -1.06 10.22 -0.90
CA LEU A 41 -0.67 11.21 -1.92
C LEU A 41 0.48 10.71 -2.80
N HIS A 42 1.52 10.13 -2.19
CA HIS A 42 2.69 9.62 -2.89
C HIS A 42 2.38 8.42 -3.79
N GLU A 43 1.56 7.48 -3.32
CA GLU A 43 1.17 6.30 -4.10
C GLU A 43 0.31 6.70 -5.31
N VAL A 44 -0.64 7.63 -5.14
CA VAL A 44 -1.48 8.10 -6.25
C VAL A 44 -0.67 8.90 -7.27
N ASP A 45 0.24 9.79 -6.85
CA ASP A 45 1.14 10.52 -7.76
C ASP A 45 2.05 9.58 -8.57
N GLN A 46 2.63 8.56 -7.92
CA GLN A 46 3.43 7.54 -8.60
C GLN A 46 2.62 6.80 -9.68
N ASN A 47 1.43 6.30 -9.33
CA ASN A 47 0.62 5.51 -10.24
C ASN A 47 0.05 6.35 -11.38
N LEU A 48 -0.35 7.60 -11.11
CA LEU A 48 -0.89 8.51 -12.13
C LEU A 48 0.19 8.92 -13.13
N GLY A 49 1.42 9.15 -12.65
CA GLY A 49 2.54 9.49 -13.53
C GLY A 49 3.26 8.28 -14.15
N GLU A 50 2.88 7.05 -13.80
CA GLU A 50 3.63 5.81 -14.08
C GLU A 50 5.12 5.93 -13.68
N LYS A 51 5.40 6.60 -12.55
CA LYS A 51 6.76 6.91 -12.08
C LYS A 51 7.17 6.00 -10.93
N LYS A 52 8.48 5.70 -10.86
CA LYS A 52 9.08 4.95 -9.74
C LYS A 52 9.13 5.72 -8.41
N ARG A 53 8.93 7.04 -8.42
CA ARG A 53 9.02 7.93 -7.25
C ARG A 53 7.99 9.05 -7.34
N PRO A 54 7.48 9.57 -6.21
CA PRO A 54 6.60 10.73 -6.21
C PRO A 54 7.33 11.92 -6.82
N SER A 55 6.60 12.73 -7.57
CA SER A 55 7.10 13.92 -8.24
C SER A 55 6.58 15.22 -7.61
N VAL A 56 5.40 15.19 -6.99
CA VAL A 56 4.81 16.36 -6.33
C VAL A 56 5.51 16.61 -5.00
N ASN A 57 5.94 17.85 -4.78
CA ASN A 57 6.43 18.30 -3.47
C ASN A 57 5.27 18.86 -2.64
N TRP A 58 5.03 18.27 -1.48
CA TRP A 58 3.93 18.62 -0.59
C TRP A 58 4.42 19.41 0.62
N VAL A 59 3.79 20.55 0.91
CA VAL A 59 4.12 21.38 2.07
C VAL A 59 2.90 21.61 2.95
N VAL A 60 3.11 21.71 4.26
CA VAL A 60 2.06 22.12 5.19
C VAL A 60 1.78 23.61 4.99
N SER A 61 0.58 23.96 4.53
CA SER A 61 0.19 25.36 4.28
C SER A 61 -0.56 25.97 5.47
N SER A 62 -1.24 25.16 6.28
CA SER A 62 -1.97 25.63 7.46
C SER A 62 -2.11 24.52 8.52
N VAL A 63 -1.99 24.90 9.80
CA VAL A 63 -2.31 24.09 10.98
C VAL A 63 -3.05 24.97 11.98
N THR A 64 -4.26 24.58 12.37
CA THR A 64 -5.03 25.28 13.42
C THR A 64 -5.17 24.40 14.67
N SER A 65 -5.11 25.01 15.86
CA SER A 65 -5.25 24.34 17.17
C SER A 65 -6.70 24.32 17.67
N GLY A 66 -7.06 23.29 18.44
CA GLY A 66 -8.41 23.03 18.93
C GLY A 66 -8.91 21.72 18.31
N SER A 67 -9.52 21.83 17.13
CA SER A 67 -9.59 20.76 16.14
C SER A 67 -8.38 20.87 15.24
N VAL A 68 -7.64 19.78 15.01
CA VAL A 68 -6.51 19.83 14.08
C VAL A 68 -7.06 19.93 12.67
N HIS A 69 -6.87 21.10 12.08
CA HIS A 69 -7.12 21.38 10.68
C HIS A 69 -5.78 21.46 9.97
N LEU A 70 -5.35 20.36 9.35
CA LEU A 70 -4.08 20.27 8.63
C LEU A 70 -4.35 20.38 7.13
N THR A 71 -3.83 21.44 6.49
CA THR A 71 -3.88 21.58 5.04
C THR A 71 -2.48 21.39 4.46
N ILE A 72 -2.39 20.54 3.44
CA ILE A 72 -1.18 20.28 2.66
C ILE A 72 -1.41 20.78 1.24
N GLN A 73 -0.43 21.49 0.69
CA GLN A 73 -0.48 22.05 -0.66
C GLN A 73 0.67 21.48 -1.52
N GLY A 74 0.34 21.12 -2.75
CA GLY A 74 1.35 20.71 -3.73
C GLY A 74 1.99 21.94 -4.37
N ILE A 75 3.32 21.94 -4.47
CA ILE A 75 4.11 23.03 -5.04
C ILE A 75 4.49 22.69 -6.49
N ALA A 76 4.08 23.55 -7.42
CA ALA A 76 4.47 23.42 -8.81
C ALA A 76 5.97 23.71 -9.00
N THR A 77 6.58 22.98 -9.92
CA THR A 77 7.99 23.12 -10.30
C THR A 77 8.12 23.07 -11.81
N GLU A 78 9.31 23.30 -12.35
CA GLU A 78 9.58 23.10 -13.79
C GLU A 78 9.22 21.69 -14.28
N ARG A 79 9.27 20.69 -13.40
CA ARG A 79 9.00 19.28 -13.72
C ARG A 79 7.56 18.86 -13.47
N VAL A 80 6.79 19.66 -12.72
CA VAL A 80 5.44 19.29 -12.27
C VAL A 80 4.52 20.49 -12.39
N ALA A 81 3.61 20.41 -13.37
CA ALA A 81 2.61 21.44 -13.62
C ALA A 81 1.51 21.42 -12.55
N MET A 82 0.88 22.57 -12.32
CA MET A 82 -0.25 22.71 -11.40
C MET A 82 -1.43 21.78 -11.73
N ALA A 83 -1.65 21.51 -13.01
CA ALA A 83 -2.70 20.61 -13.47
C ALA A 83 -2.51 19.18 -12.94
N ALA A 84 -1.27 18.68 -12.90
CA ALA A 84 -0.96 17.34 -12.41
C ALA A 84 -1.14 17.25 -10.89
N ILE A 85 -0.72 18.29 -10.15
CA ILE A 85 -0.96 18.39 -8.70
C ILE A 85 -2.46 18.32 -8.40
N ALA A 86 -3.25 19.09 -9.14
CA ALA A 86 -4.68 19.12 -8.92
C ALA A 86 -5.38 17.81 -9.31
N GLU A 87 -4.84 17.08 -10.28
CA GLU A 87 -5.28 15.74 -10.64
C GLU A 87 -5.04 14.74 -9.51
N VAL A 88 -3.87 14.77 -8.87
CA VAL A 88 -3.58 13.95 -7.69
C VAL A 88 -4.55 14.27 -6.55
N VAL A 89 -4.74 15.55 -6.20
CA VAL A 89 -5.68 15.94 -5.13
C VAL A 89 -7.09 15.46 -5.44
N THR A 90 -7.57 15.68 -6.66
CA THR A 90 -8.92 15.27 -7.08
C THR A 90 -9.07 13.74 -7.07
N THR A 91 -8.03 13.01 -7.46
CA THR A 91 -8.01 11.54 -7.47
C THR A 91 -8.05 10.99 -6.04
N VAL A 92 -7.31 11.59 -5.12
CA VAL A 92 -7.35 11.21 -3.69
C VAL A 92 -8.71 11.53 -3.06
N GLU A 93 -9.25 12.73 -3.27
CA GLU A 93 -10.56 13.13 -2.74
C GLU A 93 -11.66 12.17 -3.20
N LYS A 94 -11.74 11.92 -4.52
CA LYS A 94 -12.72 10.98 -5.08
C LYS A 94 -12.49 9.55 -4.61
N GLY A 95 -11.24 9.12 -4.53
CA GLY A 95 -10.92 7.75 -4.12
C GLY A 95 -11.28 7.46 -2.68
N ILE A 96 -11.05 8.41 -1.76
CA ILE A 96 -11.51 8.30 -0.38
C ILE A 96 -13.04 8.27 -0.30
N ALA A 97 -13.74 9.09 -1.08
CA ALA A 97 -15.20 9.03 -1.16
C ALA A 97 -15.70 7.66 -1.67
N THR A 98 -15.09 7.12 -2.74
CA THR A 98 -15.43 5.80 -3.27
C THR A 98 -15.23 4.69 -2.24
N LEU A 99 -14.11 4.70 -1.49
CA LEU A 99 -13.82 3.70 -0.47
C LEU A 99 -14.76 3.78 0.73
N GLU A 100 -15.24 4.97 1.10
CA GLU A 100 -16.23 5.14 2.15
C GLU A 100 -17.60 4.58 1.73
N GLU A 101 -17.99 4.77 0.47
CA GLU A 101 -19.31 4.35 -0.03
C GLU A 101 -19.39 2.87 -0.43
N HIS A 102 -18.34 2.33 -1.08
CA HIS A 102 -18.37 0.99 -1.69
C HIS A 102 -17.03 0.25 -1.53
N PRO A 103 -17.02 -1.10 -1.47
CA PRO A 103 -15.82 -1.93 -1.57
C PRO A 103 -15.30 -1.98 -3.01
N GLN A 104 -14.94 -0.83 -3.57
CA GLN A 104 -14.42 -0.68 -4.92
C GLN A 104 -13.06 0.01 -4.88
N ARG A 105 -12.04 -0.58 -5.53
CA ARG A 105 -10.71 0.03 -5.63
C ARG A 105 -10.78 1.31 -6.49
N PRO A 106 -10.41 2.48 -5.95
CA PRO A 106 -10.33 3.69 -6.74
C PRO A 106 -9.21 3.62 -7.79
N PRO A 107 -9.36 4.32 -8.93
CA PRO A 107 -8.29 4.48 -9.90
C PRO A 107 -7.00 5.00 -9.24
N PHE A 108 -5.85 4.44 -9.64
CA PHE A 108 -4.51 4.82 -9.16
C PHE A 108 -4.23 4.55 -7.67
N PHE A 109 -5.14 3.89 -6.94
CA PHE A 109 -4.87 3.45 -5.56
C PHE A 109 -4.20 2.07 -5.57
N SER A 110 -2.92 2.03 -5.17
CA SER A 110 -2.21 0.79 -4.86
C SER A 110 -2.75 0.14 -3.58
N ASP A 111 -2.37 -1.10 -3.32
CA ASP A 111 -2.65 -1.76 -2.03
C ASP A 111 -2.14 -0.96 -0.83
N ARG A 112 -0.99 -0.31 -1.01
CA ARG A 112 -0.40 0.53 0.03
C ARG A 112 -1.24 1.78 0.27
N ALA A 113 -1.78 2.40 -0.78
CA ALA A 113 -2.73 3.51 -0.64
C ALA A 113 -4.01 3.06 0.09
N LEU A 114 -4.54 1.88 -0.26
CA LEU A 114 -5.72 1.30 0.41
C LEU A 114 -5.45 1.03 1.91
N GLU A 115 -4.34 0.36 2.24
CA GLU A 115 -3.94 0.10 3.63
C GLU A 115 -3.72 1.41 4.40
N SER A 116 -3.14 2.43 3.77
CA SER A 116 -2.92 3.75 4.39
C SER A 116 -4.26 4.43 4.68
N ALA A 117 -5.23 4.39 3.75
CA ALA A 117 -6.57 4.91 3.97
C ALA A 117 -7.30 4.20 5.12
N LYS A 118 -7.20 2.86 5.16
CA LYS A 118 -7.72 2.05 6.28
C LYS A 118 -7.05 2.43 7.60
N CYS A 119 -5.73 2.54 7.63
CA CYS A 119 -4.98 2.92 8.83
C CYS A 119 -5.40 4.31 9.33
N LEU A 120 -5.60 5.27 8.42
CA LEU A 120 -6.07 6.61 8.75
C LEU A 120 -7.46 6.58 9.39
N ALA A 121 -8.43 5.86 8.80
CA ALA A 121 -9.77 5.70 9.37
C ALA A 121 -9.76 4.95 10.72
N SER A 122 -8.85 3.98 10.88
CA SER A 122 -8.70 3.19 12.11
C SER A 122 -8.17 3.98 13.31
N LEU A 123 -7.70 5.22 13.12
CA LEU A 123 -7.30 6.10 14.22
C LEU A 123 -8.49 6.60 15.03
N ILE A 124 -9.70 6.57 14.47
CA ILE A 124 -10.95 6.93 15.14
C ILE A 124 -11.20 5.97 16.30
N GLY A 125 -11.50 6.51 17.48
CA GLY A 125 -11.72 5.73 18.68
C GLY A 125 -11.89 6.61 19.90
N LYS A 126 -11.30 6.21 21.03
CA LYS A 126 -11.49 6.89 22.32
C LYS A 126 -11.04 8.37 22.32
N ASP A 127 -9.89 8.65 21.72
CA ASP A 127 -9.28 10.00 21.79
C ASP A 127 -9.68 10.88 20.61
N ILE A 128 -9.77 10.27 19.41
CA ILE A 128 -10.14 10.92 18.15
C ILE A 128 -11.59 10.55 17.80
N SER A 129 -12.48 11.52 17.77
CA SER A 129 -13.90 11.31 17.47
C SER A 129 -14.19 11.27 15.97
N THR A 130 -13.52 12.12 15.19
CA THR A 130 -13.80 12.28 13.76
C THR A 130 -12.53 12.57 12.99
N ILE A 131 -12.43 11.96 11.81
CA ILE A 131 -11.43 12.30 10.80
C ILE A 131 -12.17 12.60 9.51
N ARG A 132 -11.84 13.73 8.89
CA ARG A 132 -12.42 14.16 7.63
C ARG A 132 -11.32 14.48 6.64
N VAL A 133 -11.46 14.02 5.40
CA VAL A 133 -10.47 14.26 4.35
C VAL A 133 -11.16 14.87 3.15
N GLY A 134 -10.55 15.86 2.52
CA GLY A 134 -11.02 16.33 1.22
C GLY A 134 -10.34 17.62 0.78
N ALA A 135 -10.79 18.14 -0.34
CA ALA A 135 -10.28 19.36 -0.93
C ALA A 135 -11.35 20.44 -1.02
N ASN A 136 -10.94 21.71 -1.07
CA ASN A 136 -11.85 22.86 -1.09
C ASN A 136 -12.88 22.79 0.06
N SER A 137 -14.18 22.89 -0.23
CA SER A 137 -15.27 22.82 0.73
C SER A 137 -15.85 21.42 0.96
N LYS A 138 -15.42 20.41 0.19
CA LYS A 138 -15.91 19.05 0.31
C LYS A 138 -15.02 18.24 1.24
N ARG A 139 -15.64 17.55 2.19
CA ARG A 139 -14.96 16.70 3.16
C ARG A 139 -15.74 15.40 3.30
N VAL A 140 -15.03 14.28 3.19
CA VAL A 140 -15.56 12.94 3.43
C VAL A 140 -15.25 12.59 4.88
N ASN A 141 -16.27 12.21 5.65
CA ASN A 141 -16.09 11.66 6.98
C ASN A 141 -15.58 10.23 6.83
N LEU A 142 -14.40 9.93 7.38
CA LEU A 142 -13.92 8.56 7.42
C LEU A 142 -14.66 7.79 8.51
N THR A 143 -15.09 6.57 8.23
CA THR A 143 -15.74 5.71 9.23
C THR A 143 -15.21 4.28 9.22
N GLN A 144 -15.78 3.43 10.07
CA GLN A 144 -15.51 1.99 10.05
C GLN A 144 -16.01 1.32 8.76
N HIS A 145 -16.88 1.97 7.97
CA HIS A 145 -17.27 1.49 6.65
C HIS A 145 -16.08 1.45 5.69
N LEU A 146 -15.25 2.51 5.64
CA LEU A 146 -14.03 2.49 4.84
C LEU A 146 -13.10 1.36 5.26
N VAL A 147 -12.93 1.13 6.56
CA VAL A 147 -12.09 0.03 7.08
C VAL A 147 -12.59 -1.32 6.56
N ALA A 148 -13.89 -1.59 6.68
CA ALA A 148 -14.51 -2.82 6.21
C ALA A 148 -14.43 -2.97 4.68
N ASN A 149 -14.67 -1.90 3.93
CA ASN A 149 -14.61 -1.89 2.47
C ASN A 149 -13.19 -2.16 1.96
N VAL A 150 -12.17 -1.57 2.60
CA VAL A 150 -10.77 -1.88 2.29
C VAL A 150 -10.44 -3.32 2.64
N ASP A 151 -10.86 -3.82 3.81
CA ASP A 151 -10.65 -5.22 4.18
C ASP A 151 -11.27 -6.19 3.17
N GLU A 152 -12.43 -5.85 2.60
CA GLU A 152 -13.03 -6.63 1.52
C GLU A 152 -12.17 -6.65 0.25
N LEU A 153 -11.53 -5.52 -0.08
CA LEU A 153 -10.74 -5.33 -1.31
C LEU A 153 -9.36 -5.97 -1.26
N ILE A 154 -8.63 -5.78 -0.15
CA ILE A 154 -7.25 -6.27 -0.01
C ILE A 154 -7.13 -7.52 0.86
N GLY A 155 -8.21 -7.90 1.54
CA GLY A 155 -8.30 -9.12 2.33
C GLY A 155 -8.21 -10.37 1.46
N ALA A 156 -7.57 -11.38 2.03
CA ALA A 156 -7.56 -12.71 1.45
C ALA A 156 -8.96 -13.33 1.50
N ARG A 157 -9.55 -13.63 0.34
CA ARG A 157 -10.88 -14.25 0.23
C ARG A 157 -10.83 -15.76 0.06
N TYR A 158 -9.83 -16.27 -0.66
CA TYR A 158 -9.70 -17.70 -0.95
C TYR A 158 -8.54 -18.33 -0.20
N LYS A 159 -8.70 -19.61 0.14
CA LYS A 159 -7.67 -20.45 0.73
C LYS A 159 -7.50 -21.69 -0.12
N SER A 160 -6.26 -22.03 -0.45
CA SER A 160 -5.92 -23.25 -1.16
C SER A 160 -4.56 -23.75 -0.73
N PHE A 161 -4.37 -25.07 -0.75
CA PHE A 161 -3.04 -25.67 -0.63
C PHE A 161 -2.33 -25.59 -1.98
N GLY A 162 -1.04 -25.25 -1.96
CA GLY A 162 -0.22 -25.21 -3.16
C GLY A 162 1.14 -24.59 -2.90
N SER A 163 1.84 -24.26 -3.99
CA SER A 163 3.14 -23.60 -3.94
C SER A 163 3.15 -22.19 -4.54
N VAL A 164 4.10 -21.38 -4.07
CA VAL A 164 4.40 -20.05 -4.61
C VAL A 164 5.89 -19.94 -4.83
N GLU A 165 6.27 -19.62 -6.05
CA GLU A 165 7.66 -19.38 -6.41
C GLU A 165 8.00 -17.90 -6.37
N GLY A 166 9.21 -17.58 -5.95
CA GLY A 166 9.71 -16.20 -5.97
C GLY A 166 11.11 -16.10 -5.39
N VAL A 167 11.60 -14.87 -5.24
CA VAL A 167 12.90 -14.62 -4.61
C VAL A 167 12.70 -14.14 -3.17
N LEU A 168 13.34 -14.82 -2.22
CA LEU A 168 13.28 -14.46 -0.80
C LEU A 168 14.17 -13.24 -0.54
N ASN A 169 13.57 -12.06 -0.35
CA ASN A 169 14.34 -10.81 -0.24
C ASN A 169 14.31 -10.17 1.15
N ALA A 170 13.39 -10.57 2.02
CA ALA A 170 13.25 -9.97 3.34
C ALA A 170 12.77 -10.98 4.37
N ILE A 171 13.32 -10.88 5.57
CA ILE A 171 12.91 -11.64 6.76
C ILE A 171 12.56 -10.63 7.85
N ASP A 172 11.42 -10.83 8.52
CA ASP A 172 10.95 -10.01 9.63
C ASP A 172 10.60 -10.91 10.82
N LEU A 173 11.28 -10.65 11.94
CA LEU A 173 11.15 -11.40 13.20
C LEU A 173 10.56 -10.55 14.32
N SER A 174 10.13 -9.31 14.04
CA SER A 174 9.69 -8.37 15.07
C SER A 174 8.40 -8.77 15.78
N GLN A 175 7.53 -9.53 15.09
CA GLN A 175 6.23 -9.98 15.59
C GLN A 175 6.01 -11.46 15.26
N LYS A 176 4.98 -11.78 14.47
CA LYS A 176 4.79 -13.11 13.89
C LYS A 176 5.86 -13.34 12.82
N PRO A 177 6.80 -14.30 13.00
CA PRO A 177 7.88 -14.52 12.04
C PRO A 177 7.36 -14.69 10.62
N LEU A 178 7.93 -13.93 9.70
CA LEU A 178 7.60 -14.01 8.29
C LEU A 178 8.81 -13.70 7.41
N PHE A 179 8.80 -14.22 6.20
CA PHE A 179 9.64 -13.74 5.12
C PHE A 179 8.78 -13.27 3.96
N ARG A 180 9.38 -12.53 3.02
CA ARG A 180 8.71 -12.10 1.79
C ARG A 180 9.41 -12.68 0.59
N ILE A 181 8.65 -13.37 -0.24
CA ILE A 181 9.05 -13.73 -1.59
C ILE A 181 8.47 -12.72 -2.56
N TYR A 182 9.24 -12.35 -3.57
CA TYR A 182 8.78 -11.50 -4.67
C TYR A 182 8.60 -12.36 -5.92
N ASP A 183 7.37 -12.35 -6.44
CA ASP A 183 7.03 -13.04 -7.67
C ASP A 183 7.80 -12.42 -8.85
N LEU A 184 8.45 -13.26 -9.66
CA LEU A 184 9.34 -12.82 -10.73
C LEU A 184 8.60 -12.16 -11.91
N LEU A 185 7.33 -12.51 -12.13
CA LEU A 185 6.55 -12.01 -13.25
C LEU A 185 5.90 -10.66 -12.92
N THR A 186 5.38 -10.54 -11.70
CA THR A 186 4.57 -9.40 -11.26
C THR A 186 5.33 -8.44 -10.35
N GLY A 187 6.46 -8.84 -9.79
CA GLY A 187 7.21 -8.07 -8.79
C GLY A 187 6.46 -7.89 -7.46
N LYS A 188 5.31 -8.55 -7.28
CA LYS A 188 4.47 -8.42 -6.09
C LYS A 188 5.01 -9.31 -4.97
N GLY A 189 5.04 -8.75 -3.75
CA GLY A 189 5.50 -9.46 -2.56
C GLY A 189 4.39 -10.32 -1.94
N VAL A 190 4.71 -11.56 -1.61
CA VAL A 190 3.84 -12.50 -0.88
C VAL A 190 4.41 -12.71 0.53
N LYS A 191 3.56 -12.58 1.56
CA LYS A 191 3.97 -12.75 2.96
C LYS A 191 3.94 -14.24 3.35
N CYS A 192 5.08 -14.82 3.67
CA CYS A 192 5.20 -16.22 4.05
C CYS A 192 5.42 -16.31 5.56
N HIS A 193 4.41 -16.76 6.30
CA HIS A 193 4.48 -16.93 7.75
C HIS A 193 4.98 -18.33 8.08
N PHE A 194 6.00 -18.42 8.92
CA PHE A 194 6.66 -19.68 9.26
C PHE A 194 6.76 -19.88 10.76
N MET A 195 6.94 -21.12 11.19
CA MET A 195 7.22 -21.46 12.58
C MET A 195 8.70 -21.22 12.89
N PRO A 196 9.07 -20.76 14.10
CA PRO A 196 10.46 -20.42 14.45
C PRO A 196 11.52 -21.49 14.15
N GLY A 197 11.15 -22.78 14.12
CA GLY A 197 12.07 -23.87 13.80
C GLY A 197 12.63 -23.87 12.36
N LEU A 198 11.98 -23.20 11.41
CA LEU A 198 12.42 -23.09 10.01
C LEU A 198 13.42 -21.94 9.79
N ILE A 199 13.79 -21.21 10.84
CA ILE A 199 14.53 -19.94 10.71
C ILE A 199 15.90 -20.09 10.04
N ASP A 200 16.65 -21.15 10.36
CA ASP A 200 18.01 -21.31 9.86
C ASP A 200 18.02 -21.64 8.36
N GLU A 201 17.10 -22.48 7.92
CA GLU A 201 16.87 -22.76 6.50
C GLU A 201 16.46 -21.49 5.73
N ILE A 202 15.56 -20.69 6.31
CA ILE A 202 15.09 -19.43 5.72
C ILE A 202 16.22 -18.39 5.60
N LYS A 203 17.12 -18.33 6.59
CA LYS A 203 18.30 -17.47 6.52
C LYS A 203 19.23 -17.90 5.38
N ASP A 204 19.48 -19.19 5.25
CA ASP A 204 20.34 -19.74 4.19
C ASP A 204 19.73 -19.58 2.79
N ALA A 205 18.41 -19.43 2.72
CA ALA A 205 17.65 -19.17 1.50
C ALA A 205 17.57 -17.68 1.12
N LEU A 206 18.08 -16.75 1.94
CA LEU A 206 18.00 -15.31 1.68
C LEU A 206 18.72 -14.94 0.38
N GLY A 207 18.03 -14.20 -0.49
CA GLY A 207 18.47 -13.79 -1.81
C GLY A 207 18.34 -14.87 -2.89
N LYS A 208 17.91 -16.08 -2.54
CA LYS A 208 17.75 -17.20 -3.48
C LYS A 208 16.31 -17.30 -3.99
N ARG A 209 16.16 -17.95 -5.14
CA ARG A 209 14.83 -18.33 -5.66
C ARG A 209 14.35 -19.55 -4.87
N VAL A 210 13.10 -19.49 -4.40
CA VAL A 210 12.49 -20.53 -3.57
C VAL A 210 11.11 -20.88 -4.08
N SER A 211 10.67 -22.11 -3.81
CA SER A 211 9.29 -22.58 -3.91
C SER A 211 8.76 -22.81 -2.50
N VAL A 212 7.71 -22.09 -2.11
CA VAL A 212 7.14 -22.16 -0.77
C VAL A 212 5.81 -22.89 -0.84
N TYR A 213 5.69 -24.01 -0.14
CA TYR A 213 4.47 -24.81 -0.06
C TYR A 213 3.70 -24.55 1.22
N GLY A 214 2.38 -24.56 1.11
CA GLY A 214 1.48 -24.57 2.27
C GLY A 214 0.12 -23.97 1.95
N LEU A 215 -0.53 -23.39 2.96
CA LEU A 215 -1.85 -22.80 2.81
C LEU A 215 -1.74 -21.38 2.26
N ILE A 216 -1.99 -21.24 0.96
CA ILE A 216 -2.01 -19.98 0.22
C ILE A 216 -3.34 -19.28 0.47
N ARG A 217 -3.24 -17.99 0.78
CA ARG A 217 -4.36 -17.06 0.82
C ARG A 217 -4.30 -16.11 -0.38
N SER A 218 -5.37 -16.06 -1.14
CA SER A 218 -5.47 -15.25 -2.36
C SER A 218 -6.67 -14.32 -2.35
N ARG A 219 -6.59 -13.24 -3.12
CA ARG A 219 -7.70 -12.32 -3.39
C ARG A 219 -8.59 -12.82 -4.50
N GLU A 220 -9.67 -12.07 -4.73
CA GLU A 220 -10.62 -12.33 -5.82
C GLU A 220 -10.00 -12.21 -7.22
N ASP A 221 -9.03 -11.32 -7.39
CA ASP A 221 -8.26 -11.17 -8.63
C ASP A 221 -7.21 -12.28 -8.84
N GLY A 222 -7.16 -13.28 -7.97
CA GLY A 222 -6.19 -14.36 -8.01
C GLY A 222 -4.81 -14.00 -7.43
N GLN A 223 -4.58 -12.76 -6.99
CA GLN A 223 -3.31 -12.36 -6.39
C GLN A 223 -3.10 -13.10 -5.06
N LYS A 224 -1.96 -13.78 -4.94
CA LYS A 224 -1.52 -14.44 -3.71
C LYS A 224 -1.05 -13.39 -2.71
N VAL A 225 -1.60 -13.40 -1.50
CA VAL A 225 -1.34 -12.39 -0.44
C VAL A 225 -0.41 -12.94 0.62
N SER A 226 -0.67 -14.16 1.06
CA SER A 226 0.13 -14.79 2.10
C SER A 226 0.16 -16.31 1.98
N VAL A 227 1.17 -16.94 2.56
CA VAL A 227 1.28 -18.39 2.72
C VAL A 227 1.53 -18.70 4.19
N GLU A 228 0.79 -19.66 4.75
CA GLU A 228 1.23 -20.35 5.97
C GLU A 228 2.13 -21.49 5.54
N VAL A 229 3.43 -21.34 5.82
CA VAL A 229 4.47 -22.22 5.29
C VAL A 229 4.44 -23.56 6.00
N GLU A 230 4.32 -24.61 5.22
CA GLU A 230 4.49 -26.00 5.65
C GLU A 230 5.84 -26.55 5.24
N ASP A 231 6.28 -26.20 4.03
CA ASP A 231 7.56 -26.64 3.46
C ASP A 231 8.15 -25.59 2.51
N MET A 232 9.45 -25.66 2.28
CA MET A 232 10.17 -24.76 1.38
C MET A 232 11.27 -25.50 0.63
N GLU A 233 11.39 -25.24 -0.67
CA GLU A 233 12.47 -25.74 -1.49
C GLU A 233 13.28 -24.57 -2.05
N VAL A 234 14.60 -24.63 -1.92
CA VAL A 234 15.52 -23.66 -2.51
C VAL A 234 15.92 -24.15 -3.89
N PHE A 235 15.65 -23.36 -4.92
CA PHE A 235 16.10 -23.70 -6.27
C PHE A 235 17.63 -23.61 -6.39
N PRO A 236 18.25 -24.47 -7.21
CA PRO A 236 19.67 -24.38 -7.52
C PRO A 236 20.01 -23.02 -8.15
N ASN A 237 21.26 -22.57 -7.96
CA ASN A 237 21.74 -21.39 -8.68
C ASN A 237 21.81 -21.68 -10.18
N GLU A 238 21.71 -20.65 -11.03
CA GLU A 238 21.80 -20.83 -12.50
C GLU A 238 23.09 -21.54 -12.94
N THR A 239 24.19 -21.32 -12.20
CA THR A 239 25.48 -21.98 -12.46
C THR A 239 25.50 -23.47 -12.12
N GLU A 240 24.53 -23.94 -11.34
CA GLU A 240 24.37 -25.35 -10.93
C GLU A 240 23.35 -26.07 -11.81
N LEU A 241 22.64 -25.35 -12.70
CA LEU A 241 21.71 -25.96 -13.64
C LEU A 241 22.47 -26.73 -14.73
N PRO A 242 21.97 -27.91 -15.14
CA PRO A 242 22.56 -28.67 -16.24
C PRO A 242 22.58 -27.83 -17.52
N SER A 243 23.69 -27.87 -18.24
CA SER A 243 23.78 -27.20 -19.53
C SER A 243 22.92 -27.93 -20.57
N ILE A 244 22.61 -27.26 -21.69
CA ILE A 244 21.89 -27.89 -22.81
C ILE A 244 22.60 -29.18 -23.26
N LYS A 245 23.93 -29.24 -23.19
CA LYS A 245 24.70 -30.44 -23.55
C LYS A 245 24.49 -31.60 -22.58
N ASP A 246 24.25 -31.32 -21.30
CA ASP A 246 23.99 -32.34 -20.27
C ASP A 246 22.58 -32.93 -20.38
N ILE A 247 21.66 -32.21 -21.05
CA ILE A 247 20.28 -32.64 -21.29
C ILE A 247 20.17 -33.48 -22.58
N ILE A 248 21.01 -33.19 -23.59
CA ILE A 248 21.08 -33.94 -24.85
C ILE A 248 21.75 -35.30 -24.58
N GLY A 249 20.92 -36.27 -24.18
CA GLY A 249 21.32 -37.64 -23.85
C GLY A 249 20.27 -38.38 -23.02
N ILE A 250 19.42 -37.63 -22.29
CA ILE A 250 18.33 -38.20 -21.47
C ILE A 250 17.14 -38.66 -22.34
N LEU A 251 16.98 -38.10 -23.55
CA LEU A 251 15.93 -38.46 -24.52
C LEU A 251 16.44 -39.38 -25.66
N GLY A 252 17.63 -39.96 -25.52
CA GLY A 252 18.24 -40.79 -26.56
C GLY A 252 17.53 -42.13 -26.76
N GLY A 253 16.61 -42.18 -27.72
CA GLY A 253 16.28 -43.42 -28.43
C GLY A 253 17.53 -43.93 -29.12
N LYS A 254 17.85 -45.22 -28.90
CA LYS A 254 18.92 -45.94 -29.59
C LYS A 254 18.67 -45.93 -31.10
N ASP A 255 19.74 -45.63 -31.84
CA ASP A 255 20.09 -45.91 -33.25
C ASP A 255 18.96 -46.27 -34.23
#